data_AF-A0A1F8NHS4-F1
#
_entry.id   AF-A0A1F8NHS4-F1
#
_cell.length_a   1.000
_cell.length_b   1.000
_cell.length_c   1.000
_cell.angle_alpha   90.00
_cell.angle_beta   90.00
_cell.angle_gamma   90.00
#
_symmetry.space_group_name_H-M   'P 1'
#
loop_
_entity.id
_entity.type
_entity.pdbx_description
1 polymer ?
#
loop_
_entity_poly.entity_id
_entity_poly.type
_entity_poly.pdbx_seq_one_letter_code
_entity_poly.pdbx_strand_id
1 'polypeptide(L)'
;MQLMGVLFVAAWLAGRLGVWKGWYWRTRATPYGYLPLGILFIYYSFHSIVQSQYPGYYVAYQVGAGVLIAVGVWWMVRPPAWVKPAWVHWVERHPKRLYQAMAEAVRSGEAWEKHTESQKAVDAWARSLERKLPAARRGG
;
A
#
# COMPACT_ATOMS: atom_id res chain seq x y z
N MET A 1 8.57 -20.79 7.80
CA MET A 1 8.43 -19.32 7.97
C MET A 1 9.11 -18.52 6.85
N GLN A 2 10.28 -18.93 6.37
CA GLN A 2 11.00 -18.20 5.30
C GLN A 2 10.21 -18.09 4.00
N LEU A 3 9.59 -19.18 3.52
CA LEU A 3 8.75 -19.15 2.32
C LEU A 3 7.61 -18.13 2.43
N MET A 4 6.94 -18.09 3.58
CA MET A 4 5.88 -17.11 3.85
C MET A 4 6.42 -15.68 3.77
N GLY A 5 7.58 -15.43 4.38
CA GLY A 5 8.25 -14.14 4.31
C GLY A 5 8.57 -13.70 2.89
N VAL A 6 9.12 -14.60 2.07
CA VAL A 6 9.40 -14.34 0.65
C VAL A 6 8.12 -14.03 -0.12
N LEU A 7 7.03 -14.78 0.12
CA LEU A 7 5.73 -14.53 -0.52
C LEU A 7 5.17 -13.14 -0.17
N PHE A 8 5.29 -12.71 1.09
CA PHE A 8 4.85 -11.37 1.51
C PHE A 8 5.69 -10.26 0.87
N VAL A 9 7.01 -10.43 0.77
CA VAL A 9 7.88 -9.48 0.07
C VAL A 9 7.56 -9.44 -1.43
N ALA A 10 7.31 -10.60 -2.06
CA ALA A 10 6.92 -10.67 -3.46
C ALA A 10 5.55 -10.01 -3.70
N ALA A 11 4.59 -10.22 -2.81
CA ALA A 11 3.28 -9.57 -2.87
C ALA A 11 3.39 -8.05 -2.71
N TRP A 12 4.25 -7.58 -1.82
CA TRP A 12 4.57 -6.15 -1.70
C TRP A 12 5.18 -5.59 -3.00
N LEU A 13 6.13 -6.32 -3.60
CA LEU A 13 6.76 -5.90 -4.85
C LEU A 13 5.74 -5.84 -6.00
N ALA A 14 4.85 -6.84 -6.11
CA ALA A 14 3.76 -6.84 -7.09
C ALA A 14 2.80 -5.65 -6.89
N GLY A 15 2.50 -5.31 -5.63
CA GLY A 15 1.75 -4.12 -5.27
C GLY A 15 2.47 -2.83 -5.67
N ARG A 16 3.77 -2.72 -5.38
CA ARG A 16 4.63 -1.57 -5.71
C ARG A 16 4.73 -1.35 -7.22
N LEU A 17 4.89 -2.42 -7.99
CA LEU A 17 4.94 -2.38 -9.45
C LEU A 17 3.58 -2.05 -10.07
N GLY A 18 2.51 -2.05 -9.27
CA GLY A 18 1.16 -1.78 -9.76
C GLY A 18 0.68 -2.88 -10.70
N VAL A 19 1.16 -4.11 -10.57
CA VAL A 19 0.60 -5.26 -11.30
C VAL A 19 -0.83 -5.53 -10.84
N TRP A 20 -1.10 -5.27 -9.54
CA TRP A 20 -2.40 -5.52 -8.94
C TRP A 20 -3.11 -4.22 -8.53
N LYS A 21 -3.30 -3.30 -9.48
CA LYS A 21 -3.92 -1.98 -9.21
C LYS A 21 -5.33 -2.09 -8.60
N GLY A 22 -6.10 -3.13 -8.95
CA GLY A 22 -7.46 -3.35 -8.42
C GLY A 22 -7.47 -3.66 -6.92
N TRP A 23 -6.41 -4.29 -6.43
CA TRP A 23 -6.25 -4.60 -5.02
C TRP A 23 -6.04 -3.33 -4.18
N TYR A 24 -5.38 -2.29 -4.72
CA TYR A 24 -5.28 -0.98 -4.06
C TYR A 24 -6.65 -0.31 -3.91
N TRP A 25 -7.48 -0.31 -4.96
CA TRP A 25 -8.81 0.30 -4.91
C TRP A 25 -9.76 -0.43 -3.96
N ARG A 26 -9.57 -1.74 -3.77
CA ARG A 26 -10.37 -2.55 -2.84
C ARG A 26 -9.91 -2.42 -1.38
N THR A 27 -8.60 -2.27 -1.15
CA THR A 27 -8.00 -2.22 0.19
C THR A 27 -6.93 -1.13 0.24
N ARG A 28 -7.32 0.04 0.75
CA ARG A 28 -6.51 1.28 0.76
C ARG A 28 -5.24 1.22 1.61
N ALA A 29 -5.18 0.32 2.60
CA ALA A 29 -4.15 0.29 3.66
C ALA A 29 -3.40 -1.05 3.77
N THR A 30 -4.07 -2.15 3.45
CA THR A 30 -3.57 -3.53 3.64
C THR A 30 -2.28 -3.87 2.89
N PRO A 31 -2.03 -3.39 1.65
CA PRO A 31 -0.84 -3.80 0.89
C PRO A 31 0.48 -3.35 1.51
N TYR A 32 0.47 -2.26 2.27
CA TYR A 32 1.68 -1.60 2.76
C TYR A 32 2.32 -2.32 3.95
N GLY A 33 1.53 -3.09 4.70
CA GLY A 33 2.04 -3.90 5.81
C GLY A 33 2.78 -5.16 5.38
N TYR A 34 2.68 -5.57 4.10
CA TYR A 34 3.26 -6.83 3.65
C TYR A 34 4.79 -6.85 3.62
N LEU A 35 5.45 -5.70 3.39
CA LEU A 35 6.92 -5.68 3.46
C LEU A 35 7.43 -5.89 4.90
N PRO A 36 7.01 -5.09 5.91
CA PRO A 36 7.42 -5.34 7.29
C PRO A 36 7.03 -6.74 7.79
N LEU A 37 5.85 -7.23 7.41
CA LEU A 37 5.40 -8.56 7.78
C LEU A 37 6.26 -9.66 7.15
N GLY A 38 6.62 -9.52 5.87
CA GLY A 38 7.52 -10.45 5.19
C GLY A 38 8.91 -10.49 5.82
N ILE A 39 9.46 -9.31 6.15
CA ILE A 39 10.73 -9.19 6.88
C ILE A 39 10.61 -9.84 8.26
N LEU A 40 9.50 -9.64 8.98
CA LEU A 40 9.24 -10.25 10.28
C LEU A 40 9.23 -11.78 10.20
N PHE A 41 8.61 -12.38 9.18
CA PHE A 41 8.61 -13.84 9.00
C PHE A 41 10.01 -14.41 8.70
N ILE A 42 10.81 -13.68 7.92
CA ILE A 42 12.21 -14.05 7.67
C ILE A 42 13.01 -13.91 8.96
N TYR A 43 12.86 -12.80 9.67
CA TYR A 43 13.51 -12.52 10.95
C TYR A 43 13.20 -13.61 11.98
N TYR A 44 11.92 -13.98 12.11
CA TYR A 44 11.45 -15.02 13.03
C TYR A 44 11.98 -16.42 12.69
N SER A 45 12.38 -16.66 11.45
CA SER A 45 12.98 -17.96 11.08
C SER A 45 14.32 -18.23 11.78
N PHE A 46 14.98 -17.20 12.29
CA PHE A 46 16.24 -17.30 13.03
C PHE A 46 16.05 -17.43 14.54
N HIS A 47 14.81 -17.47 15.02
CA HIS A 47 14.48 -17.45 16.45
C HIS A 47 15.20 -18.56 17.24
N SER A 48 15.14 -19.81 16.77
CA SER A 48 15.78 -20.96 17.44
C SER A 48 17.31 -20.87 17.45
N ILE A 49 17.91 -20.35 16.37
CA ILE A 49 19.36 -20.18 16.25
C ILE A 49 19.84 -19.11 17.24
N VAL A 50 19.16 -17.97 17.31
CA VAL A 50 19.54 -16.87 18.22
C VAL A 50 19.35 -17.27 19.67
N GLN A 51 18.26 -17.97 20.01
CA GLN A 51 18.01 -18.43 21.37
C GLN A 51 19.06 -19.45 21.85
N SER A 52 19.49 -20.36 20.98
CA SER A 52 20.43 -21.43 21.34
C SER A 52 21.90 -21.00 21.31
N GLN A 53 22.31 -20.19 20.32
CA GLN A 53 23.72 -19.82 20.12
C GLN A 53 24.08 -18.46 20.72
N TYR A 54 23.10 -17.57 20.91
CA TYR A 54 23.33 -16.18 21.33
C TYR A 54 22.33 -15.73 22.42
N PRO A 55 22.20 -16.45 23.55
CA PRO A 55 21.20 -16.16 24.58
C PRO A 55 21.33 -14.74 25.15
N GLY A 56 22.55 -14.19 25.25
CA GLY A 56 22.79 -12.81 25.70
C GLY A 56 22.20 -11.72 24.79
N TYR A 57 21.97 -12.04 23.51
CA TYR A 57 21.38 -11.12 22.52
C TYR A 57 19.89 -11.39 22.26
N TYR A 58 19.31 -12.40 22.91
CA TYR A 58 17.93 -12.82 22.67
C TYR A 58 16.91 -11.72 23.00
N VAL A 59 17.16 -10.92 24.04
CA VAL A 59 16.31 -9.75 24.37
C VAL A 59 16.36 -8.71 23.25
N ALA A 60 17.54 -8.37 22.75
CA ALA A 60 17.69 -7.45 21.63
C ALA A 60 17.00 -7.96 20.36
N TYR A 61 17.03 -9.29 20.14
CA TYR A 61 16.30 -9.93 19.06
C TYR A 61 14.78 -9.74 19.18
N GLN A 62 14.22 -9.94 20.37
CA GLN A 62 12.79 -9.72 20.60
C GLN A 62 12.38 -8.26 20.44
N VAL A 63 13.22 -7.32 20.90
CA VAL A 63 13.01 -5.88 20.65
C VAL A 63 12.99 -5.58 19.16
N GLY A 64 13.91 -6.17 18.37
CA GLY A 64 13.93 -6.03 16.92
C GLY A 64 12.63 -6.49 16.25
N ALA A 65 12.08 -7.64 16.67
CA ALA A 65 10.78 -8.11 16.21
C ALA A 65 9.65 -7.13 16.57
N GLY A 66 9.64 -6.59 17.80
CA GLY A 66 8.68 -5.58 18.23
C GLY A 66 8.73 -4.30 17.40
N VAL A 67 9.93 -3.82 17.06
CA VAL A 67 10.12 -2.65 16.17
C VAL A 67 9.56 -2.93 14.78
N LEU A 68 9.80 -4.11 14.20
CA LEU A 68 9.24 -4.48 12.89
C LEU A 68 7.71 -4.49 12.90
N ILE A 69 7.09 -4.99 13.97
CA ILE A 69 5.62 -4.96 14.14
C ILE A 69 5.14 -3.51 14.21
N ALA A 70 5.77 -2.66 15.02
CA ALA A 70 5.41 -1.25 15.15
C ALA A 70 5.52 -0.51 13.81
N VAL A 71 6.60 -0.75 13.05
CA VAL A 71 6.78 -0.21 11.69
C VAL A 71 5.67 -0.72 10.74
N GLY A 72 5.33 -2.00 10.81
CA GLY A 72 4.24 -2.59 10.03
C GLY A 72 2.90 -1.90 10.28
N VAL A 73 2.52 -1.74 11.55
CA VAL A 73 1.29 -1.05 11.95
C VAL A 73 1.33 0.41 11.53
N TRP A 74 2.46 1.11 11.75
CA TRP A 74 2.61 2.50 11.33
C TRP A 74 2.42 2.64 9.82
N TRP A 75 3.00 1.76 9.00
CA TRP A 75 2.88 1.82 7.54
C TRP A 75 1.46 1.52 7.04
N MET A 76 0.64 0.76 7.79
CA MET A 76 -0.77 0.60 7.46
C MET A 76 -1.55 1.91 7.61
N VAL A 77 -1.22 2.73 8.60
CA VAL A 77 -1.88 4.02 8.84
C VAL A 77 -1.30 5.12 7.95
N ARG A 78 0.03 5.17 7.86
CA ARG A 78 0.79 6.24 7.18
C ARG A 78 1.92 5.64 6.35
N PRO A 79 1.59 5.03 5.19
CA PRO A 79 2.58 4.45 4.30
C PRO A 79 3.54 5.55 3.80
N PRO A 80 4.86 5.31 3.82
CA PRO A 80 5.84 6.22 3.23
C PRO A 80 5.57 6.45 1.73
N ALA A 81 5.87 7.64 1.22
CA ALA A 81 5.67 7.97 -0.21
C ALA A 81 6.38 6.95 -1.12
N TRP A 82 7.63 6.60 -0.81
CA TRP A 82 8.39 5.65 -1.61
C TRP A 82 7.81 4.24 -1.62
N VAL A 83 6.90 3.87 -0.70
CA VAL A 83 6.24 2.55 -0.66
C VAL A 83 5.05 2.51 -1.63
N LYS A 84 4.43 3.66 -1.91
CA LYS A 84 3.28 3.72 -2.82
C LYS A 84 3.73 3.59 -4.28
N PRO A 85 2.93 2.96 -5.15
CA PRO A 85 3.19 2.95 -6.59
C PRO A 85 3.17 4.37 -7.17
N ALA A 86 3.89 4.60 -8.27
CA ALA A 86 3.92 5.91 -8.94
C ALA A 86 2.52 6.41 -9.33
N TRP A 87 1.66 5.52 -9.84
CA TRP A 87 0.31 5.88 -10.27
C TRP A 87 -0.60 6.33 -9.12
N VAL A 88 -0.40 5.80 -7.91
CA VAL A 88 -1.14 6.23 -6.72
C VAL A 88 -0.82 7.68 -6.40
N HIS A 89 0.43 8.10 -6.56
CA HIS A 89 0.82 9.50 -6.38
C HIS A 89 0.15 10.42 -7.39
N TRP A 90 -0.08 9.98 -8.63
CA TRP A 90 -0.80 10.78 -9.62
C TRP A 90 -2.25 10.99 -9.19
N VAL A 91 -2.92 9.94 -8.74
CA VAL A 91 -4.31 10.01 -8.26
C VAL A 91 -4.43 10.87 -6.99
N GLU A 92 -3.52 10.70 -6.02
CA GLU A 92 -3.55 11.43 -4.74
C GLU A 92 -3.22 12.92 -4.86
N ARG A 93 -2.64 13.38 -5.98
CA ARG A 93 -2.45 14.82 -6.24
C ARG A 93 -3.77 15.56 -6.45
N HIS A 94 -4.83 14.85 -6.85
CA HIS A 94 -6.13 15.47 -7.08
C HIS A 94 -6.92 15.67 -5.77
N PRO A 95 -7.83 16.66 -5.72
CA PRO A 95 -8.71 16.88 -4.57
C PRO A 95 -9.45 15.61 -4.11
N LYS A 96 -9.69 15.50 -2.79
CA LYS A 96 -10.33 14.33 -2.17
C LYS A 96 -11.66 13.91 -2.84
N ARG A 97 -12.43 14.87 -3.35
CA ARG A 97 -13.69 14.61 -4.08
C ARG A 97 -13.48 13.85 -5.39
N LEU A 98 -12.43 14.20 -6.15
CA LEU A 98 -12.08 13.51 -7.39
C LEU A 98 -11.57 12.11 -7.12
N TYR A 99 -10.75 11.95 -6.06
CA TYR A 99 -10.35 10.62 -5.61
C TYR A 99 -11.58 9.74 -5.28
N GLN A 100 -12.57 10.28 -4.56
CA GLN A 100 -13.79 9.55 -4.21
C GLN A 100 -14.59 9.16 -5.46
N ALA A 101 -14.72 10.07 -6.43
CA ALA A 101 -15.39 9.78 -7.70
C ALA A 101 -14.66 8.69 -8.51
N MET A 102 -13.32 8.72 -8.55
CA MET A 102 -12.50 7.67 -9.16
C MET A 102 -12.68 6.33 -8.47
N ALA A 103 -12.68 6.31 -7.13
CA ALA A 103 -12.90 5.10 -6.35
C ALA A 103 -14.30 4.51 -6.60
N GLU A 104 -15.32 5.36 -6.74
CA GLU A 104 -16.68 4.91 -7.04
C GLU A 104 -16.80 4.35 -8.46
N ALA A 105 -16.19 5.01 -9.45
CA ALA A 105 -16.11 4.51 -10.83
C ALA A 105 -15.44 3.13 -10.92
N VAL A 106 -14.41 2.90 -10.10
CA VAL A 106 -13.75 1.59 -9.99
C VAL A 106 -14.71 0.55 -9.39
N ARG A 107 -15.48 0.91 -8.35
CA ARG A 107 -16.44 0.01 -7.70
C ARG A 107 -17.63 -0.33 -8.60
N SER A 108 -18.04 0.59 -9.48
CA SER A 108 -19.11 0.35 -10.46
C SER A 108 -18.68 -0.49 -11.66
N GLY A 109 -17.41 -0.93 -11.71
CA GLY A 109 -16.91 -1.79 -12.80
C GLY A 109 -16.57 -1.06 -14.08
N GLU A 110 -16.37 0.26 -14.04
CA GLU A 110 -15.91 1.03 -15.20
C GLU A 110 -14.47 0.61 -15.57
N ALA A 111 -14.09 0.67 -16.85
CA ALA A 111 -12.76 0.26 -17.31
C ALA A 111 -11.66 1.27 -16.88
N TRP A 112 -11.30 1.26 -15.59
CA TRP A 112 -10.43 2.25 -14.96
C TRP A 112 -8.93 2.00 -15.18
N GLU A 113 -8.53 0.79 -15.56
CA GLU A 113 -7.12 0.41 -15.70
C GLU A 113 -6.39 1.31 -16.70
N LYS A 114 -7.03 1.58 -17.84
CA LYS A 114 -6.54 2.47 -18.90
C LYS A 114 -6.32 3.91 -18.43
N HIS A 115 -7.12 4.37 -17.46
CA HIS A 115 -6.98 5.71 -16.90
C HIS A 115 -5.77 5.86 -15.96
N THR A 116 -5.14 4.75 -15.56
CA THR A 116 -4.01 4.74 -14.60
C THR A 116 -2.68 4.29 -15.22
N GLU A 117 -2.60 4.25 -16.55
CA GLU A 117 -1.37 3.87 -17.28
C GLU A 117 -0.34 5.00 -17.35
N SER A 118 -0.81 6.24 -17.40
CA SER A 118 0.05 7.43 -17.45
C SER A 118 -0.52 8.55 -16.60
N GLN A 119 0.35 9.46 -16.16
CA GLN A 119 -0.09 10.66 -15.45
C GLN A 119 -1.10 11.47 -16.29
N LYS A 120 -0.86 11.59 -17.61
CA LYS A 120 -1.78 12.27 -18.54
C LYS A 120 -3.16 11.63 -18.57
N ALA A 121 -3.24 10.30 -18.54
CA ALA A 121 -4.52 9.58 -18.51
C ALA A 121 -5.28 9.81 -17.21
N VAL A 122 -4.57 9.85 -16.07
CA VAL A 122 -5.16 10.18 -14.76
C VAL A 122 -5.68 11.61 -14.76
N ASP A 123 -4.90 12.56 -15.27
CA ASP A 123 -5.30 13.97 -15.36
C ASP A 123 -6.53 14.15 -16.26
N ALA A 124 -6.58 13.45 -17.39
CA ALA A 124 -7.73 13.48 -18.31
C ALA A 124 -8.99 12.87 -17.66
N TRP A 125 -8.83 11.78 -16.92
CA TRP A 125 -9.91 11.15 -16.16
C TRP A 125 -10.40 12.04 -15.03
N ALA A 126 -9.51 12.70 -14.29
CA ALA A 126 -9.86 13.66 -13.27
C ALA A 126 -10.71 14.81 -13.84
N ARG A 127 -10.31 15.37 -15.00
CA ARG A 127 -11.08 16.43 -15.68
C ARG A 127 -12.44 15.96 -16.21
N SER A 128 -12.57 14.69 -16.60
CA SER A 128 -13.87 14.15 -17.04
C SER A 128 -14.82 13.96 -15.86
N LEU A 129 -14.32 13.53 -14.70
CA LEU A 129 -15.08 13.41 -13.47
C LEU A 129 -15.44 14.78 -12.87
N GLU A 130 -14.54 15.76 -12.93
CA GLU A 130 -14.81 17.13 -12.45
C GLU A 130 -16.01 17.76 -13.14
N ARG A 131 -16.16 17.52 -14.45
CA ARG A 131 -17.31 17.99 -15.24
C ARG A 131 -18.63 17.26 -14.90
N LYS A 132 -18.54 16.02 -14.44
CA LYS A 132 -19.70 15.20 -14.05
C LYS A 132 -20.13 15.45 -12.60
N LEU A 133 -19.21 15.89 -11.74
CA LEU A 133 -19.52 16.26 -10.37
C LEU A 133 -20.35 17.55 -10.39
N PRO A 134 -21.54 17.58 -9.77
CA PRO A 134 -22.30 18.82 -9.66
C PRO A 134 -21.41 19.86 -9.00
N ALA A 135 -21.32 21.06 -9.60
CA ALA A 135 -20.61 22.19 -9.01
C ALA A 135 -21.06 22.28 -7.56
N ALA A 136 -20.13 22.02 -6.64
CA ALA A 136 -20.45 22.03 -5.23
C ALA A 136 -21.18 23.33 -4.97
N ARG A 137 -22.44 23.25 -4.55
CA ARG A 137 -23.22 24.42 -4.14
C ARG A 137 -22.30 25.25 -3.24
N ARG A 138 -21.80 26.36 -3.77
CA ARG A 138 -21.32 27.47 -2.95
C ARG A 138 -22.60 28.01 -2.33
N GLY A 139 -22.87 27.67 -1.08
CA GLY A 139 -24.09 28.14 -0.42
C GLY A 139 -24.30 27.43 0.91
N GLY A 140 -24.10 28.19 1.99
CA GLY A 140 -24.31 27.82 3.38
C GLY A 140 -23.19 28.37 4.25
#